data_AF-A0ABD3HNI6-F1
#
_entry.id   AF-A0ABD3HNI6-F1
#
_cell.length_a   1.000
_cell.length_b   1.000
_cell.length_c   1.000
_cell.angle_alpha   90.00
_cell.angle_beta   90.00
_cell.angle_gamma   90.00
#
_symmetry.space_group_name_H-M   'P 1'
#
loop_
_entity.id
_entity.type
_entity.pdbx_description
1 polymer ?
#
loop_
_entity_poly.entity_id
_entity_poly.type
_entity_poly.pdbx_seq_one_letter_code
_entity_poly.pdbx_strand_id
1 'polypeptide(L)'
;MNKTATEIWRDQVERLIKWEPRRDTLIGFCGSKDGHTCQLGLELTVGSGEEGYSHIVDNFGTNVIGSYARVVIVNPLHEKLPRLIIFASVTYNSFVASWVREHWRSLKREWNEHCRTLVGRVIGHSSNGDSRRRKLMLGDYGSMSGVRWKLDWDGWIFLGAVSGTGNVYDLGDQDLPHNGKKLVNPLDRNTHPLILGDHHACLEHVQGVLQVVFS
;
A
#
# COMPACT_ATOMS: atom_id res chain seq x y z
N MET A 1 41.57 27.54 2.40
CA MET A 1 40.28 27.46 1.66
C MET A 1 39.33 26.61 2.50
N ASN A 2 38.23 27.18 2.97
CA ASN A 2 37.22 26.43 3.71
C ASN A 2 36.38 25.62 2.71
N LYS A 3 36.40 24.29 2.83
CA LYS A 3 35.50 23.42 2.07
C LYS A 3 34.07 23.75 2.45
N THR A 4 33.20 23.83 1.45
CA THR A 4 31.76 23.99 1.63
C THR A 4 31.15 22.74 2.26
N ALA A 5 30.03 22.88 2.97
CA ALA A 5 29.33 21.74 3.59
C ALA A 5 28.99 20.63 2.58
N THR A 6 28.76 20.99 1.32
CA THR A 6 28.49 20.08 0.21
C THR A 6 29.73 19.26 -0.18
N GLU A 7 30.91 19.87 -0.16
CA GLU A 7 32.19 19.17 -0.43
C GLU A 7 32.57 18.22 0.71
N ILE A 8 32.25 18.57 1.96
CA ILE A 8 32.44 17.70 3.12
C ILE A 8 31.51 16.48 3.05
N TRP A 9 30.23 16.69 2.73
CA TRP A 9 29.26 15.61 2.57
C TRP A 9 29.64 14.64 1.46
N ARG A 10 30.11 15.16 0.32
CA ARG A 10 30.52 14.33 -0.82
C ARG A 10 31.76 13.50 -0.52
N ASP A 11 32.79 14.11 0.09
CA ASP A 11 34.01 13.39 0.52
C ASP A 11 33.74 12.34 1.62
N GLN A 12 32.73 12.54 2.48
CA GLN A 12 32.37 11.60 3.55
C GLN A 12 31.51 10.44 3.05
N VAL A 13 30.55 10.70 2.15
CA VAL A 13 29.68 9.67 1.57
C VAL A 13 30.44 8.78 0.58
N GLU A 14 31.33 9.34 -0.25
CA GLU A 14 32.12 8.55 -1.21
C GLU A 14 33.15 7.63 -0.54
N ARG A 15 33.55 7.87 0.72
CA ARG A 15 34.61 7.10 1.42
C ARG A 15 34.14 6.03 2.40
N LEU A 16 32.85 5.94 2.69
CA LEU A 16 32.32 5.01 3.72
C LEU A 16 31.46 3.88 3.15
N ILE A 17 31.17 3.88 1.84
CA ILE A 17 30.43 2.79 1.20
C ILE A 17 31.44 1.78 0.67
N LYS A 18 31.77 0.77 1.49
CA LYS A 18 32.49 -0.42 1.04
C LYS A 18 31.46 -1.48 0.67
N TRP A 19 31.57 -2.05 -0.52
CA TRP A 19 30.79 -3.22 -0.90
C TRP A 19 31.13 -4.38 0.04
N GLU A 20 30.10 -4.99 0.64
CA GLU A 20 30.24 -6.11 1.56
C GLU A 20 29.47 -7.31 1.00
N PRO A 21 30.12 -8.20 0.23
CA PRO A 21 29.46 -9.32 -0.46
C PRO A 21 28.67 -10.24 0.47
N ARG A 22 29.08 -10.31 1.75
CA ARG A 22 28.37 -11.09 2.78
C ARG A 22 26.96 -10.59 3.09
N ARG A 23 26.67 -9.34 2.72
CA ARG A 23 25.37 -8.69 2.89
C ARG A 23 24.60 -8.56 1.58
N ASP A 24 25.14 -9.09 0.48
CA ASP A 24 24.43 -9.09 -0.78
C ASP A 24 23.21 -10.01 -0.66
N THR A 25 22.05 -9.46 -0.99
CA THR A 25 20.79 -10.19 -0.97
C THR A 25 20.21 -10.27 -2.37
N LEU A 26 19.59 -11.41 -2.68
CA LEU A 26 18.82 -11.57 -3.89
C LEU A 26 17.44 -10.97 -3.71
N ILE A 27 17.15 -9.99 -4.55
CA ILE A 27 15.81 -9.42 -4.74
C ILE A 27 15.14 -10.11 -5.92
N GLY A 28 13.80 -10.15 -5.92
CA GLY A 28 13.03 -10.75 -7.03
C GLY A 28 12.25 -12.00 -6.66
N PHE A 29 12.49 -12.56 -5.47
CA PHE A 29 11.81 -13.77 -4.99
C PHE A 29 10.76 -13.45 -3.93
N CYS A 30 9.65 -14.20 -3.94
CA CYS A 30 8.57 -14.00 -2.98
C CYS A 30 8.27 -15.21 -2.07
N GLY A 31 9.07 -16.27 -2.11
CA GLY A 31 8.97 -17.42 -1.21
C GLY A 31 9.28 -18.74 -1.91
N SER A 32 9.29 -19.83 -1.15
CA SER A 32 9.52 -21.20 -1.67
C SER A 32 8.51 -21.58 -2.77
N LYS A 33 8.95 -22.42 -3.71
CA LYS A 33 8.08 -23.09 -4.71
C LYS A 33 7.21 -24.17 -4.08
N ASP A 34 7.69 -24.84 -3.04
CA ASP A 34 6.92 -25.86 -2.33
C ASP A 34 5.89 -25.20 -1.41
N GLY A 35 4.60 -25.53 -1.59
CA GLY A 35 3.50 -24.95 -0.81
C GLY A 35 3.44 -23.41 -0.86
N HIS A 36 3.78 -22.82 -2.01
CA HIS A 36 4.08 -21.40 -2.14
C HIS A 36 3.07 -20.47 -1.45
N THR A 37 3.59 -19.65 -0.53
CA THR A 37 2.91 -18.48 0.04
C THR A 37 3.87 -17.29 0.01
N CYS A 38 3.39 -16.12 -0.41
CA CYS A 38 4.23 -14.92 -0.42
C CYS A 38 4.77 -14.61 0.98
N GLN A 39 6.09 -14.51 1.14
CA GLN A 39 6.74 -14.19 2.41
C GLN A 39 7.08 -12.70 2.48
N LEU A 40 6.83 -12.09 3.64
CA LEU A 40 7.22 -10.70 3.92
C LEU A 40 8.68 -10.66 4.33
N GLY A 41 9.46 -9.74 3.75
CA GLY A 41 10.86 -9.57 4.14
C GLY A 41 11.71 -10.81 3.84
N LEU A 42 11.43 -11.52 2.74
CA LEU A 42 12.28 -12.61 2.29
C LEU A 42 13.67 -12.04 1.93
N GLU A 43 14.65 -12.38 2.75
CA GLU A 43 16.06 -12.04 2.54
C GLU A 43 16.81 -13.31 2.15
N LEU A 44 17.39 -13.31 0.95
CA LEU A 44 18.15 -14.43 0.42
C LEU A 44 19.60 -14.00 0.28
N THR A 45 20.39 -14.24 1.31
CA THR A 45 21.80 -13.86 1.34
C THR A 45 22.58 -14.69 0.32
N VAL A 46 23.34 -14.02 -0.55
CA VAL A 46 24.21 -14.65 -1.55
C VAL A 46 25.42 -15.30 -0.87
N GLY A 47 26.06 -14.58 0.06
CA GLY A 47 27.31 -15.03 0.67
C GLY A 47 28.53 -14.61 -0.15
N SER A 48 29.71 -15.18 0.16
CA SER A 48 30.98 -14.78 -0.46
C SER A 48 31.72 -15.96 -1.11
N GLY A 49 32.41 -15.70 -2.22
CA GLY A 49 33.21 -16.72 -2.93
C GLY A 49 32.38 -17.57 -3.90
N GLU A 50 32.91 -18.74 -4.29
CA GLU A 50 32.24 -19.64 -5.26
C GLU A 50 30.90 -20.19 -4.74
N GLU A 51 30.73 -20.32 -3.43
CA GLU A 51 29.45 -20.72 -2.80
C GLU A 51 28.31 -19.75 -3.13
N GLY A 52 28.62 -18.47 -3.36
CA GLY A 52 27.62 -17.47 -3.72
C GLY A 52 26.94 -17.78 -5.05
N TYR A 53 27.67 -18.31 -6.04
CA TYR A 53 27.08 -18.72 -7.30
C TYR A 53 26.09 -19.88 -7.11
N SER A 54 26.48 -20.89 -6.33
CA SER A 54 25.61 -22.03 -6.01
C SER A 54 24.35 -21.56 -5.29
N HIS A 55 24.45 -20.67 -4.31
CA HIS A 55 23.29 -20.09 -3.64
C HIS A 55 22.37 -19.34 -4.60
N ILE A 56 22.91 -18.60 -5.57
CA ILE A 56 22.08 -17.94 -6.59
C ILE A 56 21.29 -18.98 -7.39
N VAL A 57 21.98 -19.97 -7.95
CA VAL A 57 21.37 -21.03 -8.75
C VAL A 57 20.30 -21.80 -7.96
N ASP A 58 20.61 -22.17 -6.71
CA ASP A 58 19.71 -22.88 -5.82
C ASP A 58 18.46 -22.04 -5.51
N ASN A 59 18.60 -20.73 -5.30
CA ASN A 59 17.46 -19.84 -5.07
C ASN A 59 16.54 -19.74 -6.29
N PHE A 60 17.08 -19.72 -7.52
CA PHE A 60 16.26 -19.83 -8.74
C PHE A 60 15.56 -21.20 -8.86
N GLY A 61 16.21 -22.26 -8.38
CA GLY A 61 15.65 -23.61 -8.32
C GLY A 61 14.51 -23.74 -7.31
N THR A 62 14.62 -23.09 -6.16
CA THR A 62 13.76 -23.34 -4.98
C THR A 62 12.74 -22.25 -4.68
N ASN A 63 12.93 -21.01 -5.14
CA ASN A 63 12.03 -19.89 -4.86
C ASN A 63 11.23 -19.43 -6.10
N VAL A 64 10.04 -18.90 -5.84
CA VAL A 64 9.17 -18.29 -6.85
C VAL A 64 9.63 -16.87 -7.13
N ILE A 65 9.86 -16.58 -8.42
CA ILE A 65 10.11 -15.23 -8.91
C ILE A 65 8.79 -14.45 -8.88
N GLY A 66 8.80 -13.29 -8.22
CA GLY A 66 7.63 -12.42 -8.15
C GLY A 66 7.35 -11.75 -9.49
N SER A 67 6.08 -11.74 -9.89
CA SER A 67 5.60 -11.07 -11.12
C SER A 67 5.09 -9.65 -10.87
N TYR A 68 4.91 -9.28 -9.60
CA TYR A 68 4.45 -7.96 -9.18
C TYR A 68 5.36 -7.39 -8.10
N ALA A 69 5.38 -6.05 -8.00
CA ALA A 69 5.95 -5.35 -6.86
C ALA A 69 4.83 -4.91 -5.91
N ARG A 70 4.99 -5.19 -4.63
CA ARG A 70 4.19 -4.62 -3.55
C ARG A 70 4.99 -3.52 -2.89
N VAL A 71 4.43 -2.32 -2.87
CA VAL A 71 5.00 -1.16 -2.19
C VAL A 71 4.04 -0.71 -1.10
N VAL A 72 4.58 -0.39 0.08
CA VAL A 72 3.87 0.31 1.14
C VAL A 72 4.43 1.71 1.24
N ILE A 73 3.55 2.67 1.03
CA ILE A 73 3.87 4.10 1.06
C ILE A 73 3.16 4.68 2.26
N VAL A 74 3.92 5.39 3.09
CA VAL A 74 3.38 6.28 4.10
C VAL A 74 3.12 7.62 3.43
N ASN A 75 1.89 8.08 3.56
CA ASN A 75 1.47 9.41 3.12
C ASN A 75 1.17 10.26 4.36
N PRO A 76 2.15 11.05 4.84
CA PRO A 76 1.88 12.03 5.89
C PRO A 76 0.77 12.98 5.44
N LEU A 77 -0.12 13.36 6.36
CA LEU A 77 -1.17 14.35 6.07
C LEU A 77 -0.67 15.80 6.17
N HIS A 78 0.54 16.00 6.69
CA HIS A 78 1.14 17.33 6.76
C HIS A 78 1.73 17.70 5.39
N GLU A 79 1.30 18.82 4.82
CA GLU A 79 1.67 19.28 3.46
C GLU A 79 3.17 19.38 3.20
N LYS A 80 3.97 19.65 4.25
CA LYS A 80 5.43 19.79 4.16
C LYS A 80 6.21 18.47 4.25
N LEU A 81 5.55 17.34 4.53
CA LEU A 81 6.21 16.06 4.67
C LEU A 81 6.06 15.22 3.40
N PRO A 82 7.15 14.68 2.83
CA PRO A 82 7.07 13.87 1.62
C PRO A 82 6.44 12.51 1.90
N ARG A 83 5.89 11.91 0.84
CA ARG A 83 5.52 10.48 0.85
C ARG A 83 6.78 9.63 0.95
N LEU A 84 6.75 8.61 1.79
CA LEU A 84 7.90 7.75 2.03
C LEU A 84 7.55 6.30 1.70
N ILE A 85 8.38 5.67 0.87
CA ILE A 85 8.33 4.22 0.67
C ILE A 85 9.01 3.59 1.88
N ILE A 86 8.25 2.84 2.67
CA ILE A 86 8.78 2.16 3.88
C ILE A 86 8.96 0.66 3.68
N PHE A 87 8.40 0.11 2.60
CA PHE A 87 8.53 -1.29 2.26
C PHE A 87 8.33 -1.48 0.77
N ALA A 88 9.22 -2.25 0.16
CA ALA A 88 9.08 -2.76 -1.18
C ALA A 88 9.43 -4.25 -1.15
N SER A 89 8.56 -5.09 -1.70
CA SER A 89 8.85 -6.50 -1.92
C SER A 89 8.28 -6.94 -3.24
N VAL A 90 8.85 -8.00 -3.80
CA VAL A 90 8.20 -8.69 -4.90
C VAL A 90 7.12 -9.63 -4.37
N THR A 91 6.16 -9.97 -5.23
CA THR A 91 5.05 -10.86 -4.90
C THR A 91 4.54 -11.52 -6.16
N TYR A 92 4.05 -12.76 -6.02
CA TYR A 92 3.26 -13.44 -7.04
C TYR A 92 1.75 -13.16 -6.88
N ASN A 93 1.39 -12.19 -6.01
CA ASN A 93 0.03 -11.77 -5.71
C ASN A 93 -0.91 -12.89 -5.19
N SER A 94 -0.33 -13.97 -4.65
CA SER A 94 -1.03 -15.16 -4.14
C SER A 94 -1.47 -15.04 -2.66
N PHE A 95 -1.21 -13.91 -2.01
CA PHE A 95 -1.59 -13.71 -0.61
C PHE A 95 -3.10 -13.50 -0.40
N VAL A 96 -3.58 -13.92 0.77
CA VAL A 96 -4.98 -13.81 1.21
C VAL A 96 -5.21 -12.62 2.16
N ALA A 97 -6.47 -12.34 2.50
CA ALA A 97 -6.81 -11.22 3.39
C ALA A 97 -6.18 -11.31 4.79
N SER A 98 -6.09 -12.52 5.38
CA SER A 98 -5.45 -12.71 6.70
C SER A 98 -3.96 -12.34 6.67
N TRP A 99 -3.25 -12.69 5.60
CA TRP A 99 -1.87 -12.30 5.39
C TRP A 99 -1.72 -10.77 5.32
N VAL A 100 -2.64 -10.09 4.61
CA VAL A 100 -2.64 -8.62 4.55
C VAL A 100 -2.90 -8.00 5.92
N ARG A 101 -3.81 -8.59 6.71
CA ARG A 101 -4.10 -8.14 8.08
C ARG A 101 -2.86 -8.25 8.95
N GLU A 102 -2.13 -9.35 8.86
CA GLU A 102 -0.92 -9.56 9.66
C GLU A 102 0.19 -8.58 9.25
N HIS A 103 0.33 -8.31 7.95
CA HIS A 103 1.22 -7.26 7.48
C HIS A 103 0.84 -5.87 8.05
N TRP A 104 -0.44 -5.50 8.04
CA TRP A 104 -0.90 -4.24 8.61
C TRP A 104 -0.62 -4.14 10.12
N ARG A 105 -0.80 -5.23 10.86
CA ARG A 105 -0.49 -5.28 12.30
C ARG A 105 1.00 -5.11 12.55
N SER A 106 1.83 -5.84 11.82
CA SER A 106 3.28 -5.72 11.94
C SER A 106 3.75 -4.30 11.61
N LEU A 107 3.33 -3.73 10.48
CA LEU A 107 3.65 -2.33 10.14
C LEU A 107 3.20 -1.34 11.22
N LYS A 108 1.99 -1.50 11.76
CA LYS A 108 1.46 -0.62 12.80
C LYS A 108 2.24 -0.76 14.11
N ARG A 109 2.74 -1.95 14.43
CA ARG A 109 3.62 -2.19 15.58
C ARG A 109 4.95 -1.48 15.38
N GLU A 110 5.66 -1.76 14.30
CA GLU A 110 6.96 -1.12 13.99
C GLU A 110 6.83 0.42 13.94
N TRP A 111 5.74 0.92 13.32
CA TRP A 111 5.47 2.36 13.27
C TRP A 111 5.24 2.95 14.66
N ASN A 112 4.49 2.27 15.51
CA ASN A 112 4.22 2.73 16.86
C ASN A 112 5.48 2.78 17.72
N GLU A 113 6.40 1.85 17.49
CA GLU A 113 7.68 1.77 18.20
C GLU A 113 8.64 2.88 17.75
N HIS A 114 8.79 3.10 16.44
CA HIS A 114 9.87 3.94 15.92
C HIS A 114 9.43 5.33 15.44
N CYS A 115 8.19 5.48 14.96
CA CYS A 115 7.76 6.69 14.24
C CYS A 115 6.69 7.50 14.96
N ARG A 116 5.93 6.90 15.88
CA ARG A 116 4.75 7.53 16.48
C ARG A 116 5.03 8.85 17.18
N THR A 117 6.14 8.97 17.88
CA THR A 117 6.50 10.20 18.61
C THR A 117 6.97 11.32 17.68
N LEU A 118 7.44 10.98 16.48
CA LEU A 118 8.00 11.93 15.51
C LEU A 118 6.98 12.38 14.46
N VAL A 119 6.22 11.42 13.90
CA VAL A 119 5.31 11.65 12.77
C VAL A 119 3.83 11.58 13.19
N GLY A 120 3.55 10.98 14.34
CA GLY A 120 2.19 10.73 14.82
C GLY A 120 1.70 9.32 14.50
N ARG A 121 0.42 9.06 14.79
CA ARG A 121 -0.21 7.74 14.66
C ARG A 121 -0.62 7.47 13.21
N VAL A 122 -0.58 6.20 12.79
CA VAL A 122 -1.28 5.75 11.58
C VAL A 122 -2.79 5.93 11.75
N ILE A 123 -3.38 6.78 10.92
CA ILE A 123 -4.81 7.11 10.96
C ILE A 123 -5.69 6.14 10.16
N GLY A 124 -5.11 5.38 9.22
CA GLY A 124 -5.91 4.59 8.28
C GLY A 124 -5.09 3.86 7.23
N HIS A 125 -5.78 3.07 6.42
CA HIS A 125 -5.21 2.35 5.29
C HIS A 125 -5.98 2.71 4.01
N SER A 126 -5.26 3.04 2.95
CA SER A 126 -5.84 3.22 1.61
C SER A 126 -5.47 2.06 0.69
N SER A 127 -6.32 1.78 -0.30
CA SER A 127 -6.11 0.70 -1.26
C SER A 127 -6.60 1.07 -2.65
N ASN A 128 -5.82 0.71 -3.67
CA ASN A 128 -6.21 0.81 -5.07
C ASN A 128 -7.09 -0.39 -5.50
N GLY A 129 -8.26 -0.55 -4.88
CA GLY A 129 -9.27 -1.52 -5.33
C GLY A 129 -8.95 -3.01 -5.13
N ASP A 130 -7.88 -3.36 -4.39
CA ASP A 130 -7.57 -4.74 -4.02
C ASP A 130 -8.71 -5.34 -3.17
N SER A 131 -9.29 -6.45 -3.65
CA SER A 131 -10.46 -7.09 -3.04
C SER A 131 -10.20 -7.63 -1.63
N ARG A 132 -8.96 -8.04 -1.33
CA ARG A 132 -8.56 -8.56 -0.02
C ARG A 132 -8.49 -7.43 0.99
N ARG A 133 -7.89 -6.29 0.60
CA ARG A 133 -7.89 -5.06 1.42
C ARG A 133 -9.29 -4.51 1.63
N ARG A 134 -10.14 -4.49 0.58
CA ARG A 134 -11.56 -4.14 0.70
C ARG A 134 -12.27 -5.03 1.72
N LYS A 135 -12.06 -6.35 1.68
CA LYS A 135 -12.65 -7.30 2.64
C LYS A 135 -12.25 -6.97 4.08
N LEU A 136 -10.99 -6.58 4.31
CA LEU A 136 -10.53 -6.16 5.63
C LEU A 136 -11.19 -4.86 6.09
N MET A 137 -11.24 -3.84 5.22
CA MET A 137 -11.85 -2.55 5.54
C MET A 137 -13.34 -2.67 5.84
N LEU A 138 -14.08 -3.46 5.06
CA LEU A 138 -15.49 -3.75 5.35
C LEU A 138 -15.68 -4.44 6.71
N GLY A 139 -14.79 -5.37 7.06
CA GLY A 139 -14.77 -5.98 8.39
C GLY A 139 -14.47 -4.98 9.50
N ASP A 140 -13.59 -4.01 9.25
CA ASP A 140 -13.25 -2.95 10.20
C ASP A 140 -14.39 -1.95 10.36
N TYR A 141 -15.15 -1.67 9.30
CA TYR A 141 -16.36 -0.86 9.36
C TYR A 141 -17.47 -1.55 10.14
N GLY A 142 -17.70 -2.84 9.90
CA GLY A 142 -18.71 -3.61 10.64
C GLY A 142 -18.35 -3.95 12.09
N SER A 143 -17.17 -3.55 12.58
CA SER A 143 -16.72 -3.86 13.93
C SER A 143 -17.47 -3.04 14.98
N MET A 144 -18.05 -3.73 15.97
CA MET A 144 -18.70 -3.15 17.16
C MET A 144 -17.77 -3.03 18.36
N SER A 145 -16.47 -3.29 18.18
CA SER A 145 -15.50 -3.27 19.27
C SER A 145 -15.03 -1.85 19.59
N GLY A 146 -15.02 -1.51 20.89
CA GLY A 146 -14.53 -0.22 21.40
C GLY A 146 -15.47 0.96 21.09
N VAL A 147 -14.99 2.18 21.35
CA VAL A 147 -15.71 3.41 20.99
C VAL A 147 -15.50 3.69 19.51
N ARG A 148 -16.60 3.92 18.79
CA ARG A 148 -16.63 4.11 17.33
C ARG A 148 -17.16 5.48 16.98
N TRP A 149 -16.53 6.11 16.00
CA TRP A 149 -17.02 7.33 15.35
C TRP A 149 -17.68 6.95 14.03
N LYS A 150 -18.83 7.59 13.74
CA LYS A 150 -19.54 7.50 12.47
C LYS A 150 -19.96 8.90 12.04
N LEU A 151 -20.16 9.12 10.74
CA LEU A 151 -20.91 10.29 10.27
C LEU A 151 -22.37 10.18 10.72
N ASP A 152 -22.99 11.33 11.03
CA ASP A 152 -24.39 11.41 11.46
C ASP A 152 -25.40 11.24 10.31
N TRP A 153 -24.98 10.70 9.17
CA TRP A 153 -25.84 10.45 8.00
C TRP A 153 -25.75 9.00 7.54
N ASP A 154 -26.91 8.37 7.35
CA ASP A 154 -27.04 6.95 6.98
C ASP A 154 -26.58 6.60 5.56
N GLY A 155 -26.24 7.60 4.73
CA GLY A 155 -25.87 7.40 3.32
C GLY A 155 -24.43 6.90 3.09
N TRP A 156 -23.52 7.10 4.03
CA TRP A 156 -22.09 6.76 3.86
C TRP A 156 -21.51 6.10 5.10
N ILE A 157 -20.87 4.93 4.91
CA ILE A 157 -20.21 4.21 5.99
C ILE A 157 -18.76 4.73 6.11
N PHE A 158 -18.59 5.92 6.69
CA PHE A 158 -17.30 6.35 7.23
C PHE A 158 -17.28 6.00 8.71
N LEU A 159 -16.55 4.95 9.05
CA LEU A 159 -16.41 4.44 10.41
C LEU A 159 -14.95 4.42 10.82
N GLY A 160 -14.68 4.90 12.03
CA GLY A 160 -13.35 4.88 12.64
C GLY A 160 -13.41 4.48 14.11
N ALA A 161 -12.29 4.02 14.64
CA ALA A 161 -12.12 3.81 16.07
C ALA A 161 -11.73 5.14 16.75
N VAL A 162 -12.19 5.34 17.99
CA VAL A 162 -11.89 6.55 18.78
C VAL A 162 -10.87 6.21 19.86
N SER A 163 -9.79 7.00 19.97
CA SER A 163 -8.80 6.85 21.04
C SER A 163 -9.35 7.39 22.37
N GLY A 164 -8.69 7.05 23.49
CA GLY A 164 -9.02 7.67 24.78
C GLY A 164 -8.88 9.20 24.82
N THR A 165 -8.22 9.79 23.83
CA THR A 165 -8.07 11.25 23.64
C THR A 165 -9.07 11.84 22.65
N GLY A 166 -10.04 11.06 22.15
CA GLY A 166 -11.05 11.51 21.19
C GLY A 166 -10.60 11.51 19.72
N ASN A 167 -9.37 11.08 19.40
CA ASN A 167 -8.88 11.06 18.02
C ASN A 167 -9.43 9.85 17.25
N VAL A 168 -9.89 10.09 16.01
CA VAL A 168 -10.39 9.04 15.12
C VAL A 168 -9.24 8.38 14.34
N TYR A 169 -9.24 7.06 14.25
CA TYR A 169 -8.25 6.27 13.51
C TYR A 169 -8.86 4.99 12.91
N ASP A 170 -8.03 4.21 12.20
CA ASP A 170 -8.44 3.04 11.41
C ASP A 170 -9.50 3.37 10.35
N LEU A 171 -9.36 4.56 9.75
CA LEU A 171 -10.16 4.99 8.60
C LEU A 171 -9.70 4.19 7.36
N GLY A 172 -10.58 3.36 6.83
CA GLY A 172 -10.37 2.73 5.54
C GLY A 172 -10.60 3.74 4.41
N ASP A 173 -9.83 3.63 3.35
CA ASP A 173 -9.99 4.45 2.16
C ASP A 173 -9.80 3.62 0.89
N GLN A 174 -10.46 4.03 -0.18
CA GLN A 174 -10.33 3.46 -1.50
C GLN A 174 -9.97 4.56 -2.49
N ASP A 175 -9.03 4.28 -3.36
CA ASP A 175 -8.51 5.20 -4.37
C ASP A 175 -9.66 5.84 -5.19
N LEU A 176 -9.91 7.13 -4.90
CA LEU A 176 -10.99 7.91 -5.49
C LEU A 176 -10.85 8.02 -7.02
N PRO A 177 -9.68 8.35 -7.60
CA PRO A 177 -9.49 8.29 -9.05
C PRO A 177 -9.90 6.96 -9.70
N HIS A 178 -9.54 5.83 -9.09
CA HIS A 178 -9.92 4.51 -9.64
C HIS A 178 -11.42 4.22 -9.48
N ASN A 179 -12.04 4.66 -8.39
CA ASN A 179 -13.50 4.58 -8.23
C ASN A 179 -14.23 5.49 -9.23
N GLY A 180 -13.72 6.69 -9.50
CA GLY A 180 -14.24 7.59 -10.52
C GLY A 180 -14.21 6.96 -11.91
N LYS A 181 -13.10 6.32 -12.29
CA LYS A 181 -13.03 5.56 -13.56
C LYS A 181 -14.09 4.46 -13.65
N LYS A 182 -14.39 3.76 -12.54
CA LYS A 182 -15.45 2.74 -12.51
C LYS A 182 -16.86 3.32 -12.66
N LEU A 183 -17.07 4.57 -12.27
CA LEU A 183 -18.35 5.26 -12.48
C LEU A 183 -18.47 5.79 -13.92
N VAL A 184 -17.38 6.31 -14.49
CA VAL A 184 -17.37 6.90 -15.83
C VAL A 184 -17.35 5.84 -16.93
N ASN A 185 -16.54 4.79 -16.81
CA ASN A 185 -16.39 3.80 -17.89
C ASN A 185 -17.71 3.13 -18.32
N PRO A 186 -18.67 2.82 -17.43
CA PRO A 186 -19.99 2.32 -17.81
C PRO A 186 -20.85 3.32 -18.59
N LEU A 187 -20.61 4.63 -18.45
CA LEU A 187 -21.33 5.67 -19.21
C LEU A 187 -20.88 5.74 -20.67
N ASP A 188 -19.67 5.24 -20.97
CA ASP A 188 -19.01 5.29 -22.28
C ASP A 188 -19.05 3.93 -23.03
N ARG A 189 -19.61 2.87 -22.40
CA ARG A 189 -19.61 1.51 -22.95
C ARG A 189 -21.01 0.93 -23.07
N ASN A 190 -21.43 0.67 -24.31
CA ASN A 190 -22.71 0.03 -24.61
C ASN A 190 -22.83 -1.43 -24.14
N THR A 191 -21.72 -2.09 -23.81
CA THR A 191 -21.71 -3.49 -23.35
C THR A 191 -21.85 -3.65 -21.84
N HIS A 192 -21.63 -2.56 -21.08
CA HIS A 192 -21.71 -2.54 -19.62
C HIS A 192 -22.42 -1.26 -19.17
N PRO A 193 -23.70 -1.07 -19.55
CA PRO A 193 -24.40 0.17 -19.27
C PRO A 193 -24.55 0.39 -17.77
N LEU A 194 -24.42 1.64 -17.32
CA LEU A 194 -24.81 2.01 -15.98
C LEU A 194 -26.34 2.03 -15.90
N ILE A 195 -26.92 1.17 -15.07
CA ILE A 195 -28.37 1.15 -14.83
C ILE A 195 -28.65 1.76 -13.46
N LEU A 196 -29.45 2.83 -13.44
CA LEU A 196 -29.92 3.51 -12.23
C LEU A 196 -31.44 3.40 -12.15
N GLY A 197 -31.93 2.47 -11.32
CA GLY A 197 -33.35 2.09 -11.33
C GLY A 197 -33.72 1.44 -12.66
N ASP A 198 -34.72 1.99 -13.36
CA ASP A 198 -35.17 1.52 -14.67
C ASP A 198 -34.49 2.25 -15.85
N HIS A 199 -33.51 3.12 -15.57
CA HIS A 199 -32.90 3.98 -16.58
C HIS A 199 -31.47 3.57 -16.90
N HIS A 200 -31.13 3.64 -18.19
CA HIS A 200 -29.74 3.53 -18.66
C HIS A 200 -29.10 4.91 -18.62
N ALA A 201 -28.02 5.07 -17.87
CA ALA A 201 -27.21 6.27 -17.85
C ALA A 201 -26.06 6.14 -18.86
N CYS A 202 -25.87 7.17 -19.68
CA CYS A 202 -24.82 7.28 -20.69
C CYS A 202 -24.27 8.71 -20.71
N LEU A 203 -23.16 8.94 -21.41
CA LEU A 203 -22.53 10.26 -21.49
C LEU A 203 -23.45 11.33 -22.11
N GLU A 204 -24.36 10.96 -23.02
CA GLU A 204 -25.32 11.86 -23.62
C GLU A 204 -26.29 12.43 -22.58
N HIS A 205 -26.68 11.65 -21.57
CA HIS A 205 -27.49 12.14 -20.45
C HIS A 205 -26.72 13.16 -19.60
N VAL A 206 -25.41 12.98 -19.41
CA VAL A 206 -24.55 13.97 -18.73
C VAL A 206 -24.46 15.26 -19.54
N GLN A 207 -24.27 15.15 -20.86
CA GLN A 207 -24.24 16.30 -21.77
C GLN A 207 -25.55 17.10 -21.72
N GLY A 208 -26.71 16.42 -21.72
CA GLY A 208 -28.02 17.07 -21.61
C GLY A 208 -28.18 17.86 -20.31
N VAL A 209 -27.73 17.32 -19.17
CA VAL A 209 -27.76 18.04 -17.88
C VAL A 209 -26.85 19.27 -17.92
N LEU A 210 -25.63 19.14 -18.45
CA LEU A 210 -24.70 20.27 -18.54
C LEU A 210 -25.25 21.40 -19.42
N GLN A 211 -25.95 21.06 -20.50
CA GLN A 211 -26.58 22.05 -21.37
C GLN A 211 -27.72 22.82 -20.68
N VAL A 212 -28.44 22.20 -19.75
CA VAL A 212 -29.54 22.85 -19.00
C VAL A 212 -29.01 23.69 -17.82
N VAL A 213 -27.92 23.27 -17.19
CA VAL A 213 -27.36 23.94 -16.00
C VAL A 213 -26.51 25.16 -16.38
N PHE A 214 -25.86 25.14 -17.55
CA PHE A 214 -24.98 26.20 -18.02
C PHE A 214 -25.56 27.04 -19.17
N SER A 215 -26.85 26.88 -19.48
CA SER A 215 -27.66 27.79 -20.32
C SER A 215 -28.37 28.83 -19.46
#